data_AF-A0A967MGI1-F1
#
_entry.id   AF-A0A967MGI1-F1
#
_cell.length_a   1.000
_cell.length_b   1.000
_cell.length_c   1.000
_cell.angle_alpha   90.00
_cell.angle_beta   90.00
_cell.angle_gamma   90.00
#
_symmetry.space_group_name_H-M   'P 1'
#
loop_
_entity.id
_entity.type
_entity.pdbx_description
1 polymer ?
#
loop_
_entity_poly.entity_id
_entity_poly.type
_entity_poly.pdbx_seq_one_letter_code
_entity_poly.pdbx_strand_id
1 'polypeptide(L)'
;MPGSIGDFTTADLATMPRRGVIYAVSPSPVEIGTIWAGTDDGLVHVTRDGGATWTDVTPPGLRAWDKISQIDAGHFDADTAYIAV
;
A
#
# COMPACT_ATOMS: atom_id res chain seq x y z
N MET A 1 22.37 -10.23 12.92
CA MET A 1 21.18 -9.68 12.24
C MET A 1 21.64 -8.91 11.01
N PRO A 2 20.87 -8.88 9.91
CA PRO A 2 21.15 -8.00 8.77
C PRO A 2 21.26 -6.55 9.24
N GLY A 3 22.18 -5.77 8.68
CA GLY A 3 22.33 -4.34 9.04
C GLY A 3 21.07 -3.52 8.79
N SER A 4 20.18 -3.95 7.89
CA SER A 4 18.87 -3.35 7.64
C SER A 4 17.87 -3.51 8.80
N ILE A 5 18.12 -4.43 9.73
CA ILE A 5 17.29 -4.68 10.91
C ILE A 5 17.75 -3.83 12.10
N GLY A 6 18.97 -3.27 12.07
CA GLY A 6 19.64 -2.72 13.24
C GLY A 6 20.02 -1.26 13.11
N ASP A 7 19.08 -0.36 13.35
CA ASP A 7 19.27 0.88 14.16
C ASP A 7 17.92 1.53 14.55
N PHE A 8 16.87 0.73 14.79
CA PHE A 8 15.53 1.25 15.10
C PHE A 8 15.20 1.26 16.61
N THR A 9 16.21 1.22 17.47
CA THR A 9 16.02 1.11 18.92
C THR A 9 16.45 2.37 19.66
N THR A 10 15.99 3.54 19.20
CA THR A 10 16.06 4.77 20.00
C THR A 10 14.87 4.84 20.95
N ALA A 11 14.98 5.61 22.03
CA ALA A 11 13.87 5.82 22.96
C ALA A 11 12.63 6.43 22.26
N ASP A 12 12.85 7.26 21.24
CA ASP A 12 11.79 7.88 20.45
C ASP A 12 11.03 6.85 19.60
N LEU A 13 11.75 5.86 19.03
CA LEU A 13 11.14 4.78 18.25
C LEU A 13 10.32 3.82 19.12
N ALA A 14 10.57 3.75 20.42
CA ALA A 14 9.77 2.96 21.35
C ALA A 14 8.36 3.54 21.58
N THR A 15 8.17 4.83 21.34
CA THR A 15 6.89 5.55 21.56
C THR A 15 6.25 6.06 20.28
N MET A 16 6.88 5.81 19.11
CA MET A 16 6.33 6.28 17.85
C MET A 16 4.95 5.65 17.58
N PRO A 17 4.01 6.43 17.03
CA PRO A 17 2.74 5.85 16.57
C PRO A 17 3.03 4.81 15.49
N ARG A 18 2.39 3.64 15.61
CA ARG A 18 2.45 2.61 14.57
C ARG A 18 1.97 3.22 13.26
N ARG A 19 2.83 3.12 12.25
CA ARG A 19 2.49 3.47 10.87
C ARG A 19 2.08 2.18 10.17
N GLY A 20 1.05 2.25 9.34
CA GLY A 20 0.74 1.18 8.40
C GLY A 20 1.93 0.91 7.49
N VAL A 21 2.10 -0.34 7.10
CA VAL A 21 3.13 -0.80 6.17
C VAL A 21 2.48 -0.96 4.82
N ILE A 22 3.09 -0.39 3.77
CA ILE A 22 2.74 -0.74 2.39
C ILE A 22 3.18 -2.18 2.18
N TYR A 23 2.21 -3.09 2.07
CA TYR A 23 2.44 -4.52 2.04
C TYR A 23 2.37 -5.07 0.60
N ALA A 24 1.57 -4.44 -0.25
CA ALA A 24 1.42 -4.81 -1.65
C ALA A 24 1.49 -3.56 -2.55
N VAL A 25 2.14 -3.67 -3.71
CA VAL A 25 2.24 -2.61 -4.72
C VAL A 25 2.13 -3.21 -6.11
N SER A 26 1.36 -2.58 -7.00
CA SER A 26 1.20 -3.02 -8.39
C SER A 26 1.09 -1.81 -9.33
N PRO A 27 2.13 -1.53 -10.14
CA PRO A 27 2.05 -0.59 -11.24
C PRO A 27 1.10 -1.09 -12.33
N SER A 28 0.33 -0.19 -12.93
CA SER A 28 -0.57 -0.53 -14.04
C SER A 28 0.22 -0.95 -15.29
N PRO A 29 -0.13 -2.07 -15.94
CA PRO A 29 0.47 -2.46 -17.22
C PRO A 29 -0.12 -1.69 -18.41
N VAL A 30 -1.22 -0.96 -18.22
CA VAL A 30 -1.96 -0.28 -19.31
C VAL A 30 -1.93 1.24 -19.23
N GLU A 31 -1.48 1.82 -18.11
CA GLU A 31 -1.39 3.27 -17.93
C GLU A 31 -0.13 3.65 -17.14
N ILE A 32 0.79 4.37 -17.80
CA ILE A 32 2.02 4.85 -17.17
C ILE A 32 1.69 5.85 -16.06
N GLY A 33 2.36 5.72 -14.92
CA GLY A 33 2.16 6.60 -13.77
C GLY A 33 1.07 6.13 -12.81
N THR A 34 0.25 5.15 -13.21
CA THR A 34 -0.75 4.54 -12.35
C THR A 34 -0.16 3.44 -11.50
N ILE A 35 -0.25 3.57 -10.19
CA ILE A 35 0.27 2.59 -9.22
C ILE A 35 -0.76 2.38 -8.12
N TRP A 36 -1.03 1.12 -7.82
CA TRP A 36 -1.89 0.71 -6.73
C TRP A 36 -1.05 0.26 -5.53
N ALA A 37 -1.48 0.63 -4.33
CA ALA A 37 -0.82 0.23 -3.09
C ALA A 37 -1.86 -0.24 -2.04
N GLY A 38 -1.54 -1.33 -1.36
CA GLY A 38 -2.32 -1.86 -0.25
C GLY A 38 -1.49 -1.95 1.03
N THR A 39 -2.12 -1.67 2.17
CA THR A 39 -1.44 -1.63 3.47
C THR A 39 -1.88 -2.75 4.41
N ASP A 40 -1.10 -2.98 5.47
CA ASP A 40 -1.41 -3.98 6.49
C ASP A 40 -2.52 -3.57 7.47
N ASP A 41 -2.84 -2.27 7.53
CA ASP A 41 -3.96 -1.71 8.28
C ASP A 41 -5.27 -1.60 7.49
N GLY A 42 -5.27 -2.04 6.22
CA GLY A 42 -6.48 -2.25 5.41
C GLY A 42 -6.86 -1.10 4.49
N LEU A 43 -5.92 -0.20 4.18
CA LEU A 43 -6.12 0.88 3.23
C LEU A 43 -5.68 0.48 1.82
N VAL A 44 -6.41 0.99 0.83
CA VAL A 44 -6.07 0.86 -0.60
C VAL A 44 -5.95 2.25 -1.20
N HIS A 45 -4.80 2.54 -1.80
CA HIS A 45 -4.52 3.81 -2.44
C HIS A 45 -4.13 3.64 -3.89
N VAL A 46 -4.42 4.66 -4.70
CA VAL A 46 -3.98 4.77 -6.09
C VAL A 46 -3.33 6.12 -6.35
N THR A 47 -2.24 6.12 -7.09
CA THR A 47 -1.65 7.32 -7.70
C THR A 47 -1.84 7.25 -9.21
N ARG A 48 -1.93 8.41 -9.85
CA ARG A 48 -1.99 8.58 -11.32
C ARG A 48 -0.85 9.43 -11.86
N ASP A 49 0.07 9.86 -10.99
CA ASP A 49 1.15 10.80 -11.31
C ASP A 49 2.53 10.26 -10.92
N GLY A 50 2.68 8.92 -10.89
CA GLY A 50 3.95 8.27 -10.57
C GLY A 50 4.31 8.33 -9.08
N GLY A 51 3.33 8.54 -8.20
CA GLY A 51 3.49 8.55 -6.75
C GLY A 51 3.72 9.92 -6.14
N ALA A 52 3.52 11.02 -6.89
CA ALA A 52 3.58 12.36 -6.34
C ALA A 52 2.35 12.69 -5.47
N THR A 53 1.17 12.19 -5.85
CA THR A 53 -0.07 12.24 -5.06
C THR A 53 -0.79 10.90 -5.03
N TRP A 54 -1.47 10.63 -3.92
CA TRP A 54 -2.19 9.36 -3.68
C TRP A 54 -3.62 9.65 -3.25
N THR A 55 -4.56 8.90 -3.80
CA THR A 55 -5.99 8.96 -3.46
C THR A 55 -6.37 7.68 -2.72
N ASP A 56 -7.05 7.82 -1.59
CA ASP A 56 -7.66 6.71 -0.86
C ASP A 56 -8.91 6.24 -1.60
N VAL A 57 -8.91 4.98 -1.98
CA VAL A 57 -9.99 4.29 -2.69
C VAL A 57 -10.42 3.03 -1.95
N THR A 58 -10.18 2.98 -0.63
CA THR A 58 -10.50 1.86 0.24
C THR A 58 -11.98 1.47 0.09
N PRO A 59 -12.28 0.24 -0.37
CA PRO A 59 -13.65 -0.21 -0.49
C PRO A 59 -14.37 -0.19 0.86
N PRO A 60 -15.66 0.19 0.91
CA PRO A 60 -16.40 0.32 2.17
C PRO A 60 -16.58 -1.00 2.95
N GLY A 61 -16.26 -2.15 2.32
CA GLY A 61 -16.29 -3.45 2.97
C GLY A 61 -15.06 -3.76 3.83
N LEU A 62 -13.94 -3.04 3.64
CA LEU A 62 -12.71 -3.25 4.39
C LEU A 62 -12.76 -2.57 5.76
N ARG A 63 -12.11 -3.21 6.74
CA ARG A 63 -12.02 -2.76 8.12
C ARG A 63 -10.56 -2.57 8.51
N ALA A 64 -10.36 -1.86 9.62
CA ALA A 64 -9.03 -1.74 10.20
C ALA A 64 -8.41 -3.13 10.42
N TRP A 65 -7.17 -3.30 9.97
CA TRP A 65 -6.37 -4.54 10.02
C TRP A 65 -6.78 -5.64 9.05
N ASP A 66 -7.66 -5.36 8.09
CA ASP A 66 -7.88 -6.22 6.93
C ASP A 66 -6.68 -6.11 5.99
N LYS A 67 -5.60 -6.83 6.30
CA LYS A 67 -4.31 -6.72 5.61
C LYS A 67 -4.46 -6.99 4.11
N ILE A 68 -4.07 -6.03 3.29
CA ILE A 68 -3.97 -6.23 1.85
C ILE A 68 -2.72 -7.05 1.53
N SER A 69 -2.89 -8.37 1.40
CA SER A 69 -1.78 -9.31 1.22
C SER A 69 -1.24 -9.34 -0.21
N GLN A 70 -2.07 -9.02 -1.19
CA GLN A 70 -1.69 -8.91 -2.60
C GLN A 70 -2.59 -7.91 -3.32
N ILE A 71 -2.04 -7.23 -4.33
CA ILE A 71 -2.78 -6.37 -5.26
C ILE A 71 -2.31 -6.62 -6.68
N ASP A 72 -3.24 -6.69 -7.62
CA ASP A 72 -2.96 -6.85 -9.05
C ASP A 72 -3.73 -5.78 -9.84
N ALA A 73 -2.99 -4.93 -10.56
CA ALA A 73 -3.57 -3.87 -11.37
C ALA A 73 -4.27 -4.47 -12.60
N GLY A 74 -5.40 -3.90 -12.98
CA GLY A 74 -6.18 -4.34 -14.13
C GLY A 74 -5.35 -4.36 -15.41
N HIS A 75 -5.37 -5.48 -16.11
CA HIS A 75 -4.67 -5.65 -17.39
C HIS A 75 -5.43 -5.12 -18.60
N PHE A 76 -6.68 -4.66 -18.40
CA PHE A 76 -7.55 -4.16 -19.46
C PHE A 76 -8.10 -2.76 -19.18
N ASP A 77 -8.08 -2.33 -17.92
CA ASP A 77 -8.62 -1.06 -17.44
C ASP A 77 -7.78 -0.58 -16.26
N ALA A 78 -7.26 0.64 -16.35
CA ALA A 78 -6.43 1.26 -15.32
C ALA A 78 -7.21 1.63 -14.06
N ASP A 79 -8.55 1.67 -14.13
CA ASP A 79 -9.45 1.95 -13.02
C ASP A 79 -9.86 0.68 -12.25
N THR A 80 -9.35 -0.49 -12.67
CA THR A 80 -9.59 -1.77 -12.01
C THR A 80 -8.35 -2.26 -11.28
N ALA A 81 -8.54 -2.84 -10.09
CA ALA A 81 -7.54 -3.64 -9.40
C ALA A 81 -8.21 -4.80 -8.63
N TYR A 82 -7.48 -5.89 -8.43
CA TYR A 82 -7.91 -7.06 -7.67
C TYR A 82 -7.05 -7.17 -6.41
N ILE A 83 -7.69 -7.39 -5.26
CA ILE A 83 -7.01 -7.48 -3.97
C ILE A 83 -7.30 -8.81 -3.28
N ALA A 84 -6.30 -9.33 -2.57
CA ALA A 84 -6.45 -10.43 -1.63
C ALA A 84 -6.26 -9.88 -0.21
N VAL A 85 -7.20 -10.20 0.68
CA VAL A 85 -7.30 -9.70 2.05
C VAL A 85 -7.11 -10.87 3.02
#